data_AF-A0A7S1Z5X8-F1
#
_entry.id   AF-A0A7S1Z5X8-F1
#
_cell.length_a   1.000
_cell.length_b   1.000
_cell.length_c   1.000
_cell.angle_alpha   90.00
_cell.angle_beta   90.00
_cell.angle_gamma   90.00
#
_symmetry.space_group_name_H-M   'P 1'
#
loop_
_entity.id
_entity.type
_entity.pdbx_description
1 polymer ?
#
loop_
_entity_poly.entity_id
_entity_poly.type
_entity_poly.pdbx_seq_one_letter_code
_entity_poly.pdbx_strand_id
1 'polypeptide(L)'
;KMPLGAVKQAMVRDGKDPAILDMDPDKPLKQKNESLGKQKEKTKAPKVVRKKLFWNAIDQSKLRRDSLWAQAQSEPLLLEGLDYDADEFANLFTSTVKGKGKVKIEKSNDTSSCQKVTKPK
;
A
#
# COMPACT_ATOMS: atom_id res chain seq x y z
N LYS A 1 0.00 33.16 12.56
CA LYS A 1 1.13 32.32 12.09
C LYS A 1 1.91 31.91 13.33
N MET A 2 1.99 30.63 13.67
CA MET A 2 2.74 30.18 14.86
C MET A 2 4.24 30.21 14.56
N PRO A 3 5.10 30.56 15.55
CA PRO A 3 6.54 30.48 15.37
C PRO A 3 6.98 29.02 15.25
N LEU A 4 8.02 28.76 14.46
CA LEU A 4 8.54 27.40 14.21
C LEU A 4 8.87 26.66 15.51
N GLY A 5 9.38 27.35 16.53
CA GLY A 5 9.67 26.76 17.83
C GLY A 5 8.44 26.20 18.55
N ALA A 6 7.29 26.88 18.46
CA ALA A 6 6.05 26.38 19.04
C ALA A 6 5.52 25.14 18.30
N VAL A 7 5.73 25.08 16.98
CA VAL A 7 5.35 23.92 16.17
C VAL A 7 6.24 22.72 16.51
N LYS A 8 7.55 22.92 16.67
CA LYS A 8 8.47 21.85 17.11
C LYS A 8 8.07 21.27 18.47
N GLN A 9 7.71 22.12 19.44
CA GLN A 9 7.26 21.65 20.75
C GLN A 9 5.93 20.89 20.69
N ALA A 10 4.98 21.33 19.85
CA ALA A 10 3.73 20.61 19.63
C ALA A 10 3.97 19.24 19.00
N MET A 11 4.91 19.13 18.04
CA MET A 11 5.29 17.85 17.45
C MET A 11 5.92 16.90 18.48
N VAL A 12 6.79 17.40 19.35
CA VAL A 12 7.36 16.61 20.45
C VAL A 12 6.26 16.13 21.40
N ARG A 13 5.29 16.98 21.75
CA ARG A 13 4.14 16.60 22.59
C ARG A 13 3.29 15.51 21.94
N ASP A 14 3.09 15.60 20.62
CA ASP A 14 2.28 14.68 19.85
C ASP A 14 3.06 13.44 19.37
N GLY A 15 4.33 13.26 19.80
CA GLY A 15 5.17 12.11 19.46
C GLY A 15 5.66 12.07 18.00
N LYS A 16 5.65 13.21 17.30
CA LYS A 16 6.09 13.34 15.92
C LYS A 16 7.52 13.89 15.86
N ASP A 17 8.27 13.50 14.83
CA ASP A 17 9.67 13.93 14.67
C ASP A 17 9.75 15.41 14.24
N PRO A 18 10.31 16.31 15.06
CA PRO A 18 10.45 17.72 14.71
C PRO A 18 11.45 17.97 13.56
N ALA A 19 12.32 17.01 13.24
CA ALA A 19 13.32 17.14 12.17
C ALA A 19 12.69 17.21 10.77
N ILE A 20 11.43 16.78 10.61
CA ILE A 20 10.67 16.85 9.35
C ILE A 20 10.53 18.31 8.89
N LEU A 21 10.42 19.26 9.83
CA LEU A 21 10.25 20.68 9.51
C LEU A 21 11.52 21.34 8.96
N ASP A 22 12.68 20.76 9.24
CA ASP A 22 13.98 21.27 8.79
C ASP A 22 14.40 20.65 7.44
N MET A 23 13.55 19.78 6.86
CA MET A 23 13.81 19.16 5.57
C MET A 23 13.51 20.12 4.40
N ASP A 24 14.26 19.94 3.31
CA ASP A 24 14.13 20.72 2.08
C ASP A 24 12.95 20.19 1.24
N PRO A 25 11.90 21.00 0.97
CA PRO A 25 10.73 20.58 0.23
C PRO A 25 11.01 20.28 -1.26
N ASP A 26 12.10 20.81 -1.80
CA ASP A 26 12.46 20.63 -3.22
C ASP A 26 13.24 19.33 -3.47
N LYS A 27 13.56 18.57 -2.41
CA LYS A 27 14.32 17.32 -2.52
C LYS A 27 13.44 16.12 -2.15
N PRO A 28 13.47 15.04 -2.95
CA PRO A 28 12.70 13.85 -2.62
C PRO A 28 13.17 13.25 -1.29
N LEU A 29 12.22 12.85 -0.45
CA LEU A 29 12.46 12.23 0.84
C LEU A 29 13.21 10.91 0.64
N LYS A 30 14.53 10.91 0.89
CA LYS A 30 15.32 9.68 0.90
C LYS A 30 14.93 8.90 2.16
N GLN A 31 14.18 7.81 2.00
CA GLN A 31 13.90 6.87 3.08
C GLN A 31 15.24 6.41 3.68
N LYS A 32 15.53 6.83 4.92
CA LYS A 32 16.68 6.34 5.69
C LYS A 32 16.37 4.92 6.14
N ASN A 33 16.55 3.98 5.22
CA ASN A 33 16.62 2.57 5.55
C ASN A 33 18.02 2.34 6.12
N GLU A 34 18.14 2.14 7.44
CA GLU A 34 19.38 1.63 8.03
C GLU A 34 19.66 0.25 7.44
N SER A 35 20.57 0.21 6.46
CA SER A 35 20.89 -0.97 5.68
C SER A 35 22.10 -1.70 6.28
N LEU A 36 21.84 -2.80 6.99
CA LEU A 36 22.83 -3.84 7.21
C LEU A 36 22.85 -4.81 6.02
N GLY A 37 24.00 -4.91 5.35
CA GLY A 37 24.50 -6.10 4.65
C GLY A 37 23.74 -6.61 3.41
N LYS A 38 24.26 -6.30 2.21
CA LYS A 38 23.87 -6.95 0.94
C LYS A 38 24.59 -8.30 0.77
N GLN A 39 23.84 -9.38 0.69
CA GLN A 39 24.20 -10.57 -0.11
C GLN A 39 23.06 -10.88 -1.10
N LYS A 40 23.42 -11.04 -2.38
CA LYS A 40 22.52 -11.44 -3.47
C LYS A 40 22.38 -12.96 -3.47
N GLU A 41 21.28 -13.46 -2.94
CA GLU A 41 20.77 -14.80 -3.23
C GLU A 41 19.51 -14.69 -4.09
N LYS A 42 19.37 -15.58 -5.07
CA LYS A 42 18.19 -15.65 -5.94
C LYS A 42 16.99 -16.08 -5.09
N THR A 43 16.18 -15.11 -4.67
CA THR A 43 14.98 -15.36 -3.87
C THR A 43 13.95 -16.07 -4.73
N LYS A 44 13.56 -17.27 -4.30
CA LYS A 44 12.43 -17.99 -4.90
C LYS A 44 11.18 -17.13 -4.70
N ALA A 45 10.47 -16.80 -5.79
CA ALA A 45 9.27 -15.98 -5.70
C ALA A 45 8.27 -16.61 -4.71
N PRO A 46 7.65 -15.80 -3.83
CA PRO A 46 6.74 -16.31 -2.82
C PRO A 46 5.58 -17.05 -3.49
N LYS A 47 5.27 -18.25 -2.98
CA LYS A 47 4.19 -19.09 -3.53
C LYS A 47 2.84 -18.56 -3.03
N VAL A 48 2.38 -17.50 -3.68
CA VAL A 48 1.07 -16.89 -3.41
C VAL A 48 -0.02 -17.74 -4.05
N VAL A 49 -0.90 -18.30 -3.23
CA VAL A 49 -2.11 -18.98 -3.72
C VAL A 49 -3.15 -17.92 -4.02
N ARG A 50 -3.50 -17.76 -5.30
CA ARG A 50 -4.54 -16.85 -5.77
C ARG A 50 -5.83 -17.63 -6.01
N LYS A 51 -6.98 -17.02 -5.70
CA LYS A 51 -8.28 -17.60 -6.10
C LYS A 51 -8.44 -17.45 -7.61
N LYS A 52 -8.84 -18.52 -8.29
CA LYS A 52 -9.09 -18.51 -9.75
C LYS A 52 -10.28 -17.59 -10.03
N LEU A 53 -10.11 -16.60 -10.90
CA LEU A 53 -11.21 -15.80 -11.42
C LEU A 53 -11.83 -16.55 -12.61
N PHE A 54 -13.13 -16.89 -12.54
CA PHE A 54 -13.87 -17.52 -13.64
C PHE A 54 -14.31 -16.47 -14.66
N TRP A 55 -13.35 -15.76 -15.23
CA TRP A 55 -13.64 -14.77 -16.27
C TRP A 55 -13.77 -15.45 -17.64
N ASN A 56 -14.64 -14.89 -18.48
CA ASN A 56 -14.67 -15.26 -19.89
C ASN A 56 -13.62 -14.42 -20.62
N ALA A 57 -12.51 -15.05 -20.99
CA ALA A 57 -11.48 -14.39 -21.79
C ALA A 57 -12.07 -13.92 -23.12
N ILE A 58 -11.71 -12.71 -23.54
CA ILE A 58 -12.15 -12.14 -24.80
C ILE A 58 -11.30 -12.76 -25.91
N ASP A 59 -11.95 -13.38 -26.89
CA ASP A 59 -11.27 -13.89 -28.10
C ASP A 59 -10.85 -12.71 -28.98
N GLN A 60 -9.60 -12.73 -29.46
CA GLN A 60 -9.02 -11.67 -30.27
C GLN A 60 -9.80 -11.46 -31.57
N SER A 61 -10.41 -12.52 -32.10
CA SER A 61 -11.26 -12.44 -33.30
C SER A 61 -12.53 -11.60 -33.09
N LYS A 62 -13.05 -11.58 -31.86
CA LYS A 62 -14.25 -10.83 -31.48
C LYS A 62 -13.92 -9.38 -31.10
N LEU A 63 -12.64 -9.07 -30.95
CA LEU A 63 -12.17 -7.73 -30.64
C LEU A 63 -12.18 -6.89 -31.92
N ARG A 64 -13.15 -5.99 -32.03
CA ARG A 64 -13.19 -5.01 -33.12
C ARG A 64 -12.03 -4.02 -32.94
N ARG A 65 -11.53 -3.47 -34.05
CA ARG A 65 -10.36 -2.55 -34.05
C ARG A 65 -10.63 -1.23 -33.32
N ASP A 66 -11.90 -0.85 -33.21
CA ASP A 66 -12.41 0.30 -32.46
C ASP A 66 -12.80 -0.05 -31.01
N SER A 67 -12.64 -1.31 -30.59
CA SER A 67 -12.90 -1.71 -29.22
C SER A 67 -11.81 -1.14 -28.30
N LEU A 68 -12.22 -0.62 -27.14
CA LEU A 68 -11.33 -0.02 -26.14
C LEU A 68 -10.22 -1.00 -25.68
N TRP A 69 -10.52 -2.29 -25.69
CA TRP A 69 -9.55 -3.36 -25.41
C TRP A 69 -8.51 -3.57 -26.52
N ALA A 70 -8.84 -3.26 -27.79
CA ALA A 70 -7.88 -3.31 -28.89
C ALA A 70 -6.94 -2.10 -28.84
N GLN A 71 -7.46 -0.93 -28.47
CA GLN A 71 -6.67 0.29 -28.30
C GLN A 71 -5.65 0.17 -27.15
N ALA A 72 -6.03 -0.51 -26.06
CA ALA A 72 -5.13 -0.76 -24.93
C ALA A 72 -3.95 -1.70 -25.25
N GLN A 73 -4.01 -2.45 -26.37
CA GLN A 73 -2.91 -3.31 -26.82
C GLN A 73 -1.92 -2.58 -27.73
N SER A 74 -2.39 -1.62 -28.53
CA SER A 74 -1.55 -0.91 -29.50
C SER A 74 -0.73 0.19 -28.84
N GLU A 75 -1.32 0.92 -27.91
CA GLU A 75 -0.66 1.99 -27.19
C GLU A 75 -0.48 1.54 -25.75
N PRO A 76 0.76 1.29 -25.29
CA PRO A 76 0.99 1.15 -23.86
C PRO A 76 0.52 2.46 -23.23
N LEU A 77 -0.59 2.41 -22.50
CA LEU A 77 -1.06 3.51 -21.66
C LEU A 77 -0.02 3.67 -20.54
N LEU A 78 1.11 4.28 -20.88
CA LEU A 78 2.09 4.76 -19.95
C LEU A 78 1.38 5.90 -19.23
N LEU A 79 0.71 5.52 -18.14
CA LEU A 79 0.04 6.46 -17.26
C LEU A 79 1.16 7.21 -16.55
N GLU A 80 1.62 8.26 -17.22
CA GLU A 80 2.79 9.05 -16.86
C GLU A 80 2.55 9.62 -15.44
N GLY A 81 3.33 9.14 -14.46
CA GLY A 81 3.19 9.48 -13.05
C GLY A 81 2.54 8.43 -12.15
N LEU A 82 2.24 7.23 -12.65
CA LEU A 82 1.74 6.13 -11.81
C LEU A 82 2.82 5.06 -11.57
N ASP A 83 3.72 5.36 -10.64
CA ASP A 83 4.70 4.41 -10.11
C ASP A 83 3.96 3.44 -9.16
N TYR A 84 3.51 2.30 -9.68
CA TYR A 84 2.87 1.28 -8.85
C TYR A 84 3.92 0.50 -8.04
N ASP A 85 3.80 0.52 -6.72
CA ASP A 85 4.64 -0.31 -5.84
C ASP A 85 4.07 -1.75 -5.80
N ALA A 86 4.80 -2.67 -6.45
CA ALA A 86 4.42 -4.08 -6.51
C ALA A 86 4.44 -4.76 -5.14
N ASP A 87 5.31 -4.31 -4.22
CA ASP A 87 5.45 -4.87 -2.87
C ASP A 87 4.31 -4.36 -1.97
N GLU A 88 3.93 -3.09 -2.10
CA GLU A 88 2.74 -2.54 -1.44
C GLU A 88 1.48 -3.31 -1.86
N PHE A 89 1.27 -3.50 -3.16
CA PHE A 89 0.11 -4.24 -3.68
C PHE A 89 0.11 -5.70 -3.21
N ALA A 90 1.27 -6.35 -3.19
CA ALA A 90 1.39 -7.72 -2.70
C ALA A 90 1.00 -7.83 -1.22
N ASN A 91 1.43 -6.89 -0.38
CA ASN A 91 1.09 -6.90 1.05
C ASN A 91 -0.39 -6.62 1.31
N LEU A 92 -1.03 -5.77 0.48
CA LEU A 92 -2.43 -5.41 0.62
C LEU A 92 -3.40 -6.49 0.12
N PHE A 93 -3.06 -7.12 -1.02
CA PHE A 93 -3.94 -8.09 -1.69
C PHE A 93 -3.53 -9.55 -1.50
N THR A 94 -2.41 -9.81 -0.82
CA THR A 94 -2.01 -11.17 -0.46
C THR A 94 -1.81 -11.27 1.05
N SER A 95 -2.79 -11.82 1.76
CA SER A 95 -2.57 -12.23 3.15
C SER A 95 -1.59 -13.40 3.15
N THR A 96 -0.38 -13.22 3.68
CA THR A 96 0.50 -14.36 3.95
C THR A 96 -0.21 -15.26 4.97
N VAL A 97 -0.68 -16.44 4.57
CA VAL A 97 -1.23 -17.43 5.49
C VAL A 97 -0.08 -17.89 6.38
N LYS A 98 0.10 -17.23 7.53
CA LYS A 98 1.12 -17.56 8.51
C LYS A 98 0.75 -18.92 9.11
N GLY A 99 1.48 -19.96 8.71
CA GLY A 99 1.46 -21.24 9.41
C GLY A 99 1.68 -21.01 10.91
N LYS A 100 0.90 -21.72 11.73
CA LYS A 100 0.85 -21.64 13.21
C LYS A 100 2.20 -21.27 13.84
N GLY A 101 2.32 -20.03 14.32
CA GLY A 101 3.46 -19.53 15.07
C GLY A 101 3.10 -18.20 15.70
N LYS A 102 2.95 -18.21 17.03
CA LYS A 102 2.40 -17.16 17.91
C LYS A 102 2.56 -15.73 17.36
N VAL A 103 1.43 -15.10 16.99
CA VAL A 103 1.35 -13.64 16.87
C VAL A 103 0.94 -13.13 18.24
N LYS A 104 1.85 -12.40 18.89
CA LYS A 104 1.55 -11.61 20.09
C LYS A 104 0.60 -10.50 19.63
N ILE A 105 -0.65 -10.62 20.06
CA ILE A 105 -1.66 -9.58 19.92
C ILE A 105 -1.24 -8.46 20.85
N GLU A 106 -0.75 -7.36 20.30
CA GLU A 106 -0.67 -6.10 21.01
C GLU A 106 -2.06 -5.47 20.90
N LYS A 107 -2.74 -5.40 22.05
CA LYS A 107 -4.05 -4.77 22.20
C LYS A 107 -3.85 -3.26 22.09
N SER A 108 -4.37 -2.63 21.04
CA SER A 108 -4.79 -1.24 21.10
C SER A 108 -6.32 -1.21 21.14
N ASN A 109 -6.85 -0.82 22.29
CA ASN A 109 -8.27 -0.59 22.50
C ASN A 109 -8.66 0.65 21.72
N ASP A 110 -9.64 0.56 20.83
CA ASP A 110 -10.46 1.72 20.47
C ASP A 110 -11.91 1.29 20.29
N THR A 111 -12.73 1.82 21.18
CA THR A 111 -14.14 1.55 21.37
C THR A 111 -14.92 2.28 20.28
N SER A 112 -15.12 1.68 19.11
CA SER A 112 -16.06 2.22 18.12
C SER A 112 -17.44 1.60 18.32
N SER A 113 -18.27 2.35 19.05
CA SER A 113 -19.71 2.21 19.22
C SER A 113 -20.42 1.73 17.94
N CYS A 114 -20.96 0.52 17.96
CA CYS A 114 -21.95 0.04 16.99
C CYS A 114 -23.30 -0.02 17.70
N GLN A 115 -24.12 1.00 17.50
CA GLN A 115 -25.45 1.12 18.10
C GLN A 115 -26.36 0.03 17.53
N LYS A 116 -26.83 -0.88 18.39
CA LYS A 116 -27.89 -1.82 18.06
C LYS A 116 -29.21 -1.06 17.99
N VAL A 117 -29.79 -0.98 16.80
CA VAL A 117 -31.18 -0.53 16.61
C VAL A 117 -32.09 -1.69 16.97
N THR A 118 -32.79 -1.60 18.10
CA THR A 118 -33.92 -2.47 18.45
C THR A 118 -35.18 -1.94 17.77
N LYS A 119 -35.95 -2.81 17.10
CA LYS A 119 -37.32 -2.48 16.67
C LYS A 119 -38.31 -2.92 17.76
N PRO A 120 -39.24 -2.05 18.20
CA PRO A 120 -40.28 -2.43 19.14
C PRO A 120 -41.52 -3.02 18.44
N LYS A 121 -42.08 -4.02 19.12
CA LYS A 121 -43.44 -4.58 19.16
C LYS A 121 -44.18 -4.88 17.85
#